data_AF-G2KTV9-F1
#
_entry.id   AF-G2KTV9-F1
#
_cell.length_a   1.000
_cell.length_b   1.000
_cell.length_c   1.000
_cell.angle_alpha   90.00
_cell.angle_beta   90.00
_cell.angle_gamma   90.00
#
_symmetry.space_group_name_H-M   'P 1'
#
loop_
_entity.id
_entity.type
_entity.pdbx_description
1 polymer ?
#
loop_
_entity_poly.entity_id
_entity_poly.type
_entity_poly.pdbx_seq_one_letter_code
_entity_poly.pdbx_strand_id
1 'polypeptide(L)'
;MQQQAQIEKTHLPKLLSREDLKIRWQMNSRQSVHQVASKPDFPQPVFAFNHGKTPLYLATEIQIFEINHPWVITPGARLDYSHWILRNVID
;
A
#
# COMPACT_ATOMS: atom_id res chain seq x y z
N MET A 1 -2.34 -6.42 -35.63
CA MET A 1 -2.48 -7.23 -34.40
C MET A 1 -1.47 -6.85 -33.31
N GLN A 2 -0.16 -6.70 -33.58
CA GLN A 2 0.83 -6.36 -32.54
C GLN A 2 0.61 -4.98 -31.86
N GLN A 3 0.18 -3.96 -32.61
CA GLN A 3 -0.13 -2.63 -32.03
C GLN A 3 -1.30 -2.68 -31.04
N GLN A 4 -2.37 -3.40 -31.38
CA GLN A 4 -3.54 -3.55 -30.51
C GLN A 4 -3.18 -4.25 -29.19
N ALA A 5 -2.40 -5.33 -29.25
CA ALA A 5 -1.92 -6.02 -28.05
C ALA A 5 -1.00 -5.14 -27.17
N GLN A 6 -0.24 -4.23 -27.78
CA GLN A 6 0.62 -3.29 -27.03
C GLN A 6 -0.20 -2.20 -26.33
N ILE A 7 -1.26 -1.72 -26.97
CA ILE A 7 -2.21 -0.78 -26.36
C ILE A 7 -2.92 -1.45 -25.18
N GLU A 8 -3.43 -2.67 -25.35
CA GLU A 8 -4.11 -3.38 -24.26
C GLU A 8 -3.22 -3.60 -23.02
N LYS A 9 -1.91 -3.80 -23.22
CA LYS A 9 -0.96 -3.92 -22.11
C LYS A 9 -0.85 -2.66 -21.25
N THR A 10 -1.08 -1.46 -21.79
CA THR A 10 -1.03 -0.22 -20.99
C THR A 10 -2.27 -0.05 -20.11
N HIS A 11 -3.36 -0.75 -20.43
CA HIS A 11 -4.60 -0.76 -19.66
C HIS A 11 -4.64 -1.85 -18.58
N LEU A 12 -3.62 -2.71 -18.50
CA LEU A 12 -3.59 -3.76 -17.50
C LEU A 12 -3.46 -3.18 -16.09
N PRO A 13 -4.21 -3.73 -15.11
CA PRO A 13 -4.12 -3.29 -13.74
C PRO A 13 -2.72 -3.54 -13.19
N LYS A 14 -2.17 -2.55 -12.50
CA LYS A 14 -0.88 -2.67 -11.82
C LYS A 14 -1.07 -3.34 -10.46
N LEU A 15 -0.26 -4.35 -10.20
CA LEU A 15 -0.18 -5.01 -8.90
C LEU A 15 1.02 -4.50 -8.10
N LEU A 16 0.85 -4.42 -6.78
CA LEU A 16 1.88 -4.00 -5.84
C LEU A 16 2.09 -5.09 -4.79
N SER A 17 3.34 -5.41 -4.52
CA SER A 17 3.74 -6.23 -3.38
C SER A 17 3.98 -5.36 -2.14
N ARG A 18 4.15 -5.98 -0.97
CA ARG A 18 4.55 -5.25 0.25
C ARG A 18 5.91 -4.56 0.12
N GLU A 19 6.80 -5.07 -0.72
CA GLU A 19 8.09 -4.41 -0.99
C GLU A 19 7.91 -3.14 -1.82
N ASP A 20 7.02 -3.17 -2.81
CA ASP A 20 6.65 -1.98 -3.58
C ASP A 20 6.01 -0.92 -2.68
N LEU A 21 5.15 -1.33 -1.75
CA LEU A 21 4.54 -0.43 -0.75
C LEU A 21 5.60 0.17 0.19
N LYS A 22 6.59 -0.62 0.59
CA LYS A 22 7.71 -0.15 1.40
C LYS A 22 8.44 1.02 0.73
N ILE A 23 8.76 0.86 -0.55
CA ILE A 23 9.43 1.89 -1.36
C ILE A 23 8.50 3.09 -1.55
N ARG A 24 7.25 2.85 -1.95
CA ARG A 24 6.23 3.87 -2.21
C ARG A 24 6.00 4.78 -1.00
N TRP A 25 5.96 4.22 0.20
CA TRP A 25 5.75 4.97 1.44
C TRP A 25 7.05 5.38 2.13
N GLN A 26 8.21 5.15 1.52
CA GLN A 26 9.52 5.46 2.13
C GLN A 26 9.65 4.87 3.55
N MET A 27 9.27 3.61 3.71
CA MET A 27 9.40 2.90 4.98
C MET A 27 10.74 2.15 5.02
N ASN A 28 11.47 2.27 6.11
CA ASN A 28 12.78 1.61 6.25
C ASN A 28 12.68 0.15 6.69
N SER A 29 11.48 -0.32 7.06
CA SER A 29 11.28 -1.62 7.69
C SER A 29 10.04 -2.35 7.15
N ARG A 30 10.18 -3.67 6.98
CA ARG A 30 9.07 -4.57 6.65
C ARG A 30 7.99 -4.58 7.74
N GLN A 31 8.38 -4.44 9.01
CA GLN A 31 7.43 -4.39 10.12
C GLN A 31 6.49 -3.18 9.99
N SER A 32 6.99 -2.01 9.58
CA SER A 32 6.17 -0.81 9.40
C SER A 32 5.08 -1.01 8.34
N VAL A 33 5.43 -1.63 7.21
CA VAL A 33 4.45 -1.96 6.16
C VAL A 33 3.42 -2.97 6.67
N HIS A 34 3.87 -3.98 7.44
CA HIS A 34 2.98 -4.98 8.01
C HIS A 34 1.94 -4.37 8.96
N GLN A 35 2.34 -3.38 9.77
CA GLN A 35 1.45 -2.67 10.70
C GLN A 35 0.36 -1.88 9.96
N VAL A 36 0.67 -1.29 8.81
CA VAL A 36 -0.34 -0.65 7.96
C VAL A 36 -1.23 -1.71 7.31
N ALA A 37 -0.63 -2.78 6.79
CA ALA A 37 -1.35 -3.86 6.12
C ALA A 37 -2.20 -4.73 7.05
N SER A 38 -2.09 -4.56 8.37
CA SER A 38 -2.94 -5.23 9.37
C SER A 38 -4.15 -4.39 9.79
N LYS A 39 -4.30 -3.17 9.24
CA LYS A 39 -5.50 -2.35 9.49
C LYS A 39 -6.74 -3.04 8.92
N PRO A 40 -7.90 -3.01 9.62
CA PRO A 40 -9.10 -3.73 9.18
C PRO A 40 -9.62 -3.32 7.81
N ASP A 41 -9.40 -2.07 7.43
CA ASP A 41 -9.83 -1.46 6.18
C ASP A 41 -8.73 -1.46 5.11
N PHE A 42 -7.60 -2.11 5.37
CA PHE A 42 -6.55 -2.29 4.38
C PHE A 42 -7.05 -3.18 3.23
N PRO A 43 -6.73 -2.87 1.96
CA PRO A 43 -7.16 -3.67 0.81
C PRO A 43 -6.80 -5.15 0.94
N GLN A 44 -7.74 -6.02 0.56
CA GLN A 44 -7.47 -7.45 0.50
C GLN A 44 -6.56 -7.76 -0.70
N PRO A 45 -5.66 -8.75 -0.58
CA PRO A 45 -4.83 -9.15 -1.70
C PRO A 45 -5.70 -9.77 -2.81
N VAL A 46 -5.53 -9.32 -4.04
CA VAL A 46 -6.22 -9.88 -5.21
C VAL A 46 -5.54 -11.14 -5.73
N PHE A 47 -4.27 -11.34 -5.37
CA PHE A 47 -3.50 -12.52 -5.73
C PHE A 47 -2.42 -12.78 -4.69
N ALA A 48 -1.92 -14.01 -4.62
CA ALA A 48 -0.72 -14.32 -3.87
C ALA A 48 0.15 -15.31 -4.66
N PHE A 49 1.44 -15.01 -4.78
CA PHE A 49 2.41 -15.90 -5.42
C PHE A 49 3.38 -16.49 -4.39
N ASN A 50 4.26 -17.40 -4.83
CA ASN A 50 5.19 -18.12 -3.95
C ASN A 50 4.44 -18.91 -2.86
N HIS A 51 3.51 -19.78 -3.29
CA HIS A 51 2.66 -20.60 -2.41
C HIS A 51 1.93 -19.78 -1.33
N GLY A 52 1.40 -18.62 -1.71
CA GLY A 52 0.66 -17.74 -0.81
C GLY A 52 1.53 -16.82 0.06
N LYS A 53 2.87 -16.89 -0.03
CA LYS A 53 3.77 -16.10 0.83
C LYS A 53 3.84 -14.62 0.45
N THR A 54 3.62 -14.29 -0.83
CA THR A 54 3.73 -12.92 -1.31
C THR A 54 2.38 -12.41 -1.81
N PRO A 55 1.64 -11.65 -0.98
CA PRO A 55 0.38 -11.03 -1.39
C PRO A 55 0.65 -9.89 -2.39
N LEU A 56 -0.24 -9.77 -3.37
CA LEU A 56 -0.29 -8.69 -4.35
C LEU A 56 -1.62 -7.94 -4.24
N TYR A 57 -1.54 -6.62 -4.30
CA TYR A 57 -2.66 -5.70 -4.14
C TYR A 57 -2.87 -4.91 -5.42
N LEU A 58 -4.12 -4.56 -5.76
CA LEU A 58 -4.37 -3.63 -6.86
C LEU A 58 -3.86 -2.25 -6.49
N ALA A 59 -3.11 -1.62 -7.39
CA ALA A 59 -2.59 -0.27 -7.19
C ALA A 59 -3.72 0.76 -6.97
N THR A 60 -4.89 0.56 -7.59
CA THR A 60 -6.06 1.41 -7.43
C THR A 60 -6.65 1.34 -6.03
N GLU A 61 -6.76 0.15 -5.44
CA GLU A 61 -7.26 -0.02 -4.07
C GLU A 61 -6.29 0.57 -3.04
N ILE A 62 -4.98 0.43 -3.28
CA ILE A 62 -3.96 1.10 -2.47
C ILE A 62 -4.09 2.62 -2.54
N GLN A 63 -4.37 3.19 -3.71
CA GLN A 63 -4.61 4.63 -3.85
C GLN A 63 -5.86 5.09 -3.10
N ILE A 64 -6.95 4.32 -3.15
CA ILE A 64 -8.16 4.61 -2.38
C ILE A 64 -7.87 4.59 -0.87
N PHE A 65 -7.12 3.59 -0.41
CA PHE A 65 -6.67 3.53 0.99
C PHE A 65 -5.83 4.76 1.37
N GLU A 66 -4.88 5.17 0.52
CA GLU A 66 -4.02 6.34 0.73
C GLU A 66 -4.80 7.65 0.82
N ILE A 67 -5.87 7.82 0.03
CA ILE A 67 -6.76 8.99 0.10
C ILE A 67 -7.42 9.08 1.48
N ASN A 68 -7.85 7.94 2.02
CA ASN A 68 -8.48 7.88 3.34
C ASN A 68 -7.45 7.93 4.49
N HIS A 69 -6.17 7.62 4.21
CA HIS A 69 -5.08 7.47 5.17
C HIS A 69 -3.85 8.27 4.74
N PRO A 70 -3.95 9.60 4.57
CA PRO A 70 -2.86 10.42 4.02
C PRO A 70 -1.60 10.37 4.89
N TRP A 71 -1.74 10.05 6.18
CA TRP A 71 -0.64 9.84 7.11
C TRP A 71 0.35 8.77 6.65
N VAL A 72 -0.04 7.79 5.83
CA VAL A 72 0.84 6.69 5.40
C VAL A 72 1.90 7.14 4.38
N ILE A 73 1.54 8.11 3.54
CA ILE A 73 2.21 8.40 2.26
C ILE A 73 3.62 8.94 2.46
N THR A 74 3.82 9.83 3.44
CA THR A 74 5.10 10.52 3.64
C THR A 74 5.61 10.35 5.07
N PRO A 75 6.93 10.38 5.29
CA PRO A 75 7.50 10.36 6.64
C PRO A 75 6.97 11.49 7.55
N GLY A 76 6.78 12.69 7.00
CA GLY A 76 6.25 13.84 7.74
C GLY A 76 4.81 13.61 8.22
N ALA A 77 3.93 13.19 7.31
CA ALA A 77 2.52 12.92 7.65
C ALA A 77 2.39 11.78 8.68
N ARG A 78 3.27 10.77 8.62
CA ARG A 78 3.36 9.72 9.64
C ARG A 78 3.75 10.27 11.00
N LEU A 79 4.73 11.18 11.05
CA LEU A 79 5.19 11.80 12.29
C LEU A 79 4.06 12.61 12.93
N ASP A 80 3.38 13.45 12.14
CA ASP A 80 2.25 14.26 12.63
C ASP A 80 1.12 13.39 13.19
N TYR A 81 0.81 12.30 12.50
CA TYR A 81 -0.19 11.33 12.98
C TYR A 81 0.25 10.64 14.28
N SER A 82 1.54 10.28 14.41
CA SER A 82 2.06 9.69 15.65
C SER A 82 1.93 10.65 16.84
N HIS A 83 2.21 11.94 16.65
CA HIS A 83 2.00 12.95 17.68
C HIS A 83 0.52 13.13 18.02
N TRP A 84 -0.37 13.07 17.02
CA TRP A 84 -1.80 13.13 17.24
C TRP A 84 -2.29 11.94 18.08
N ILE A 85 -1.86 10.71 17.77
CA ILE A 85 -2.21 9.52 18.56
C ILE A 85 -1.76 9.68 20.02
N LEU A 86 -0.49 10.08 20.23
CA LEU A 86 0.06 10.23 21.57
C LEU A 86 -0.80 11.19 22.41
N ARG A 87 -1.19 12.33 21.83
CA ARG A 87 -1.98 13.36 22.52
C ARG A 87 -3.46 13.03 22.73
N ASN A 88 -4.06 12.16 21.92
CA ASN A 88 -5.52 11.99 21.88
C ASN A 88 -6.01 10.59 22.26
N VAL A 89 -5.11 9.60 22.31
CA VAL A 89 -5.46 8.19 22.51
C VAL A 89 -4.78 7.59 23.74
N ILE A 90 -3.55 8.01 24.05
CA ILE A 90 -2.72 7.39 25.09
C ILE A 90 -2.76 8.18 26.40
N ASP A 91 -2.91 9.51 26.34
CA ASP A 91 -3.07 10.38 27.53
C ASP A 91 -4.43 10.19 28.23
#